data_AF-A0A7C3D823-F1
#
_entry.id   AF-A0A7C3D823-F1
#
_cell.length_a   1.000
_cell.length_b   1.000
_cell.length_c   1.000
_cell.angle_alpha   90.00
_cell.angle_beta   90.00
_cell.angle_gamma   90.00
#
_symmetry.space_group_name_H-M   'P 1'
#
loop_
_entity.id
_entity.type
_entity.pdbx_description
1 polymer ?
#
loop_
_entity_poly.entity_id
_entity_poly.type
_entity_poly.pdbx_seq_one_letter_code
_entity_poly.pdbx_strand_id
1 'polypeptide(L)' 'CEQVSPTLKQKGLIFVGLDVIGDYLTEINVTSPTCIRELDHLYQLDIAGLLMDAIENRLNS' A
#
# COMPACT_ATOMS: atom_id res chain seq x y z
N CYS A 1 0.31 11.06 2.07
CA CYS A 1 0.48 9.79 2.81
C CYS A 1 1.38 9.89 4.06
N GLU A 2 2.29 10.87 4.14
CA GLU A 2 3.27 11.00 5.24
C GLU A 2 2.66 11.00 6.65
N GLN A 3 1.43 11.49 6.81
CA GLN A 3 0.73 11.51 8.09
C GLN A 3 0.34 10.12 8.62
N VAL A 4 -0.10 9.20 7.74
CA VAL A 4 -0.62 7.88 8.15
C VAL A 4 0.43 6.76 8.04
N SER A 5 1.41 6.90 7.15
CA SER A 5 2.43 5.88 6.92
C SER A 5 3.19 5.42 8.18
N PRO A 6 3.61 6.31 9.12
CA PRO A 6 4.30 5.88 10.34
C PRO A 6 3.46 4.93 11.20
N THR A 7 2.17 5.27 11.37
CA THR A 7 1.23 4.48 12.17
C THR A 7 0.94 3.12 11.51
N LEU A 8 0.78 3.09 10.18
CA LEU A 8 0.56 1.83 9.44
C LEU A 8 1.77 0.89 9.55
N LYS A 9 2.98 1.44 9.41
CA LYS A 9 4.23 0.68 9.60
C LYS A 9 4.38 0.16 11.02
N GLN A 10 4.10 0.98 12.04
CA GLN A 10 4.13 0.55 13.44
C GLN A 10 3.15 -0.60 13.73
N LYS A 11 1.99 -0.61 13.06
CA LYS A 11 1.00 -1.68 13.14
C LYS A 11 1.37 -2.92 12.32
N GLY A 12 2.50 -2.90 11.59
CA GLY A 12 2.94 -4.00 10.74
C GLY A 12 2.11 -4.19 9.47
N LEU A 13 1.32 -3.18 9.07
CA LEU A 13 0.52 -3.23 7.86
C LEU A 13 1.42 -2.93 6.66
N ILE A 14 1.83 -4.00 5.96
CA ILE A 14 2.76 -3.95 4.83
C ILE A 14 2.10 -3.56 3.51
N PHE A 15 0.78 -3.80 3.38
CA PHE A 15 0.02 -3.50 2.17
C PHE A 15 -1.36 -2.95 2.56
N VAL A 16 -1.66 -1.72 2.13
CA VAL A 16 -2.85 -0.95 2.52
C VAL A 16 -3.31 -0.11 1.34
N GLY A 17 -4.61 -0.11 1.07
CA GLY A 17 -5.26 0.80 0.14
C GLY A 17 -5.75 2.06 0.87
N LEU A 18 -5.54 3.24 0.28
CA LEU A 18 -6.01 4.51 0.82
C LEU A 18 -6.97 5.14 -0.17
N ASP A 19 -8.19 5.43 0.29
CA ASP A 19 -9.20 6.06 -0.53
C ASP A 19 -9.26 7.55 -0.16
N VAL A 20 -8.98 8.40 -1.13
CA VAL A 20 -8.86 9.85 -0.96
C VAL A 20 -9.79 10.56 -1.94
N ILE A 21 -10.62 11.47 -1.45
CA ILE A 21 -11.48 12.34 -2.26
C ILE A 21 -11.13 13.79 -1.93
N GLY A 22 -10.59 14.51 -2.92
CA GLY A 22 -10.01 15.83 -2.70
C GLY A 22 -8.85 15.74 -1.70
N ASP A 23 -8.92 16.53 -0.63
CA ASP A 23 -7.90 16.54 0.44
C ASP A 23 -8.24 15.62 1.62
N TYR A 24 -9.31 14.84 1.54
CA TYR A 24 -9.81 14.02 2.64
C TYR A 24 -9.54 12.53 2.42
N LEU A 25 -8.92 11.90 3.42
CA LEU A 25 -8.84 10.45 3.53
C LEU A 25 -10.17 9.91 4.04
N THR A 26 -10.86 9.12 3.24
CA THR A 26 -12.21 8.60 3.56
C THR A 26 -12.16 7.18 4.13
N GLU A 27 -11.23 6.35 3.64
CA GLU A 27 -11.13 4.94 4.04
C GLU A 27 -9.67 4.43 4.02
N ILE A 28 -9.38 3.43 4.87
CA ILE A 28 -8.12 2.70 4.92
C ILE A 28 -8.42 1.21 4.81
N ASN A 29 -8.14 0.62 3.64
CA ASN A 29 -8.38 -0.78 3.32
C ASN A 29 -7.18 -1.65 3.71
N VAL A 30 -7.31 -2.43 4.79
CA VAL A 30 -6.20 -3.21 5.38
C VAL A 30 -6.30 -4.73 5.19
N THR A 31 -7.44 -5.24 4.72
CA THR A 31 -7.70 -6.69 4.63
C THR A 31 -7.36 -7.24 3.24
N SER A 32 -7.98 -6.71 2.20
CA SER A 32 -7.77 -7.13 0.81
C SER A 32 -7.81 -5.92 -0.14
N PRO A 33 -6.88 -4.96 -0.02
CA PRO A 33 -6.81 -3.84 -0.96
C PRO A 33 -6.54 -4.35 -2.39
N THR A 34 -7.25 -3.78 -3.35
CA THR A 34 -7.31 -4.23 -4.77
C THR A 34 -6.75 -3.15 -5.71
N CYS A 35 -7.10 -3.19 -7.00
CA CYS A 35 -6.72 -2.24 -8.05
C CYS A 35 -5.25 -2.28 -8.51
N ILE A 36 -4.48 -3.29 -8.08
CA ILE A 36 -3.07 -3.45 -8.47
C ILE A 36 -2.93 -3.54 -9.99
N ARG A 37 -3.75 -4.36 -10.66
CA ARG A 37 -3.61 -4.62 -12.10
C ARG A 37 -3.91 -3.39 -12.94
N GLU A 38 -4.93 -2.65 -12.55
CA GLU A 38 -5.35 -1.42 -13.18
C GLU A 38 -4.28 -0.34 -13.05
N LEU A 39 -3.72 -0.17 -11.85
CA LEU A 39 -2.64 0.79 -11.59
C LEU A 39 -1.34 0.42 -12.30
N ASP A 40 -0.92 -0.85 -12.25
CA ASP A 40 0.25 -1.34 -12.97
C ASP A 40 0.14 -1.04 -14.47
N HIS A 41 -1.02 -1.26 -15.08
CA HIS A 41 -1.23 -0.99 -16.51
C HIS A 41 -1.27 0.51 -16.83
N LEU A 42 -1.98 1.31 -16.04
CA LEU A 42 -2.15 2.75 -16.29
C LEU A 42 -0.86 3.54 -16.10
N TYR A 43 -0.04 3.14 -15.11
CA TYR A 43 1.14 3.89 -14.69
C TYR A 43 2.45 3.15 -14.97
N GLN A 44 2.40 1.98 -15.61
CA GLN A 44 3.56 1.14 -15.92
C GLN A 44 4.38 0.83 -14.65
N LEU A 45 3.66 0.45 -13.58
CA LEU A 45 4.24 0.08 -12.29
C LEU A 45 4.38 -1.44 -12.15
N ASP A 46 5.15 -1.84 -11.13
CA ASP A 46 5.23 -3.22 -10.65
C ASP A 46 4.92 -3.28 -9.14
N ILE A 47 3.67 -3.01 -8.79
CA ILE A 47 3.25 -2.97 -7.38
C ILE A 47 3.37 -4.35 -6.74
N ALA A 48 3.14 -5.43 -7.50
CA ALA A 48 3.32 -6.79 -7.03
C ALA A 48 4.79 -7.10 -6.68
N GLY A 49 5.73 -6.70 -7.53
CA GLY A 49 7.17 -6.80 -7.25
C GLY A 49 7.55 -6.04 -5.99
N LEU A 50 7.12 -4.78 -5.86
CA LEU A 50 7.37 -3.96 -4.66
C LEU A 50 6.83 -4.59 -3.38
N LEU A 51 5.67 -5.26 -3.45
CA LEU A 51 5.11 -5.98 -2.31
C LEU A 51 5.96 -7.19 -1.94
N MET A 52 6.42 -7.96 -2.93
CA MET A 52 7.31 -9.10 -2.69
C MET A 52 8.64 -8.67 -2.10
N ASP A 53 9.24 -7.58 -2.59
CA ASP A 53 10.45 -6.99 -2.03
C ASP A 53 10.24 -6.57 -0.57
N ALA A 54 9.09 -5.97 -0.25
CA ALA A 54 8.76 -5.58 1.12
C ALA A 54 8.60 -6.80 2.05
N ILE A 55 8.03 -7.91 1.54
CA ILE A 55 7.92 -9.17 2.26
C ILE A 55 9.31 -9.77 2.50
N GLU A 56 10.14 -9.88 1.46
CA GLU A 56 11.50 -10.41 1.56
C GLU A 56 12.34 -9.62 2.56
N ASN A 57 12.33 -8.29 2.46
CA ASN A 57 13.04 -7.43 3.40
C ASN A 57 12.58 -7.68 4.84
N ARG A 58 11.27 -7.83 5.08
CA ARG A 58 10.73 -8.11 6.41
C ARG A 58 11.14 -9.48 6.96
N LEU A 59 11.28 -10.49 6.09
CA LEU A 59 11.72 -11.82 6.50
C LEU A 59 13.23 -11.89 6.76
N ASN A 60 14.00 -11.04 6.10
CA ASN A 60 15.45 -10.94 6.26
C ASN A 60 15.89 -9.89 7.32
N SER A 61 14.93 -9.23 7.99
CA SER A 61 15.14 -8.22 9.04
C SER A 61 15.29 -8.82 10.44
#